data_AF-A0A286GBQ8-F1
#
_entry.id   AF-A0A286GBQ8-F1
#
_cell.length_a   1.000
_cell.length_b   1.000
_cell.length_c   1.000
_cell.angle_alpha   90.00
_cell.angle_beta   90.00
_cell.angle_gamma   90.00
#
_symmetry.space_group_name_H-M   'P 1'
#
loop_
_entity.id
_entity.type
_entity.pdbx_description
1 polymer ?
#
loop_
_entity_poly.entity_id
_entity_poly.type
_entity_poly.pdbx_seq_one_letter_code
_entity_poly.pdbx_strand_id
1 'polypeptide(L)'
;MADLEVDLDLLGETAGSLGMLMHEFERASDIVEDAETAIGRNALLDEMREFVDDWKHNREKLLKSLQAVYEAASKSREAYIQADNELAQSIQTATEAPR
;
A
#
# COMPACT_ATOMS: atom_id res chain seq x y z
N MET A 1 14.71 -13.61 25.98
CA MET A 1 14.75 -13.31 24.54
C MET A 1 13.30 -13.26 24.10
N ALA A 2 12.86 -12.15 23.50
CA ALA A 2 11.46 -12.05 23.08
C ALA A 2 11.19 -13.13 22.04
N ASP A 3 10.20 -13.97 22.32
CA ASP A 3 9.69 -15.02 21.43
C ASP A 3 8.83 -14.35 20.35
N LEU A 4 9.49 -13.55 19.51
CA LEU A 4 8.84 -12.77 18.48
C LEU A 4 8.87 -13.59 17.19
N GLU A 5 7.75 -14.24 16.89
CA GLU A 5 7.53 -14.88 15.59
C GLU A 5 6.99 -13.83 14.61
N VAL A 6 7.76 -13.56 13.55
CA VAL A 6 7.38 -12.61 12.51
C VAL A 6 7.18 -13.37 11.20
N ASP A 7 5.95 -13.33 10.71
CA ASP A 7 5.63 -13.84 9.38
C ASP A 7 6.01 -12.79 8.32
N LEU A 8 7.22 -12.93 7.79
CA LEU A 8 7.71 -12.03 6.74
C LEU A 8 6.87 -12.18 5.46
N ASP A 9 6.42 -13.38 5.15
CA ASP A 9 5.67 -13.66 3.92
C ASP A 9 4.31 -12.98 3.95
N LEU A 10 3.59 -13.05 5.08
CA LEU A 10 2.37 -12.29 5.28
C LEU A 10 2.58 -10.78 5.09
N LEU A 11 3.68 -10.21 5.60
CA LEU A 11 3.99 -8.79 5.40
C LEU A 11 4.23 -8.47 3.91
N GLY A 12 4.92 -9.37 3.19
CA GLY A 12 5.18 -9.25 1.76
C GLY A 12 3.90 -9.35 0.91
N GLU A 13 3.07 -10.35 1.18
CA GLU A 13 1.78 -10.57 0.51
C GLU A 13 0.81 -9.42 0.76
N THR A 14 0.77 -8.91 1.99
CA THR A 14 -0.05 -7.75 2.36
C THR A 14 0.39 -6.53 1.57
N ALA A 15 1.69 -6.22 1.56
CA ALA A 15 2.22 -5.10 0.79
C ALA A 15 1.93 -5.25 -0.71
N GLY A 16 2.15 -6.44 -1.29
CA GLY A 16 1.86 -6.70 -2.70
C GLY A 16 0.38 -6.53 -3.04
N SER A 17 -0.51 -7.08 -2.21
CA SER A 17 -1.96 -6.97 -2.40
C SER A 17 -2.46 -5.53 -2.30
N LEU A 18 -1.94 -4.76 -1.34
CA LEU A 18 -2.26 -3.35 -1.19
C LEU A 18 -1.76 -2.51 -2.37
N GLY A 19 -0.55 -2.80 -2.87
CA GLY A 19 -0.01 -2.15 -4.07
C GLY A 19 -0.90 -2.38 -5.30
N MET A 20 -1.39 -3.60 -5.50
CA MET A 20 -2.35 -3.90 -6.57
C MET A 20 -3.66 -3.14 -6.40
N LEU A 21 -4.25 -3.16 -5.19
CA LEU A 21 -5.51 -2.44 -4.92
C LEU A 21 -5.36 -0.94 -5.17
N MET A 22 -4.27 -0.33 -4.70
CA MET A 22 -4.02 1.09 -4.93
C MET A 22 -3.95 1.41 -6.43
N HIS A 23 -3.25 0.59 -7.21
CA HIS A 23 -3.16 0.77 -8.67
C HIS A 23 -4.54 0.70 -9.35
N GLU A 24 -5.38 -0.25 -8.97
CA GLU A 24 -6.74 -0.36 -9.51
C GLU A 24 -7.62 0.84 -9.11
N PHE A 25 -7.52 1.30 -7.86
CA PHE A 25 -8.25 2.49 -7.42
C PHE A 25 -7.79 3.76 -8.12
N GLU A 26 -6.49 3.93 -8.40
CA GLU A 26 -5.99 5.06 -9.19
C GLU A 26 -6.58 5.06 -10.61
N ARG A 27 -6.62 3.91 -11.27
CA ARG A 27 -7.21 3.76 -12.62
C ARG A 27 -8.71 3.96 -12.66
N ALA A 28 -9.41 3.69 -11.57
CA ALA A 28 -10.84 3.98 -11.46
C ALA A 28 -11.15 5.50 -11.51
N SER A 29 -10.13 6.38 -11.48
CA SER A 29 -10.29 7.81 -11.77
C SER A 29 -10.66 8.09 -13.22
N ASP A 30 -10.05 7.36 -14.14
CA ASP A 30 -10.10 7.67 -15.57
C ASP A 30 -11.53 7.51 -16.11
N ILE A 31 -12.29 6.57 -15.53
CA ILE A 31 -13.68 6.27 -15.91
C ILE A 31 -14.62 7.45 -15.66
N VAL A 32 -14.33 8.25 -14.62
CA VAL A 32 -15.25 9.30 -14.14
C VAL A 32 -15.07 10.60 -14.92
N GLU A 33 -13.84 10.93 -15.31
CA GLU A 33 -13.55 12.11 -16.14
C GLU A 33 -14.19 12.00 -17.54
N ASP A 34 -14.27 10.80 -18.10
CA ASP A 34 -14.92 10.56 -19.39
C ASP A 34 -16.46 10.71 -19.32
N ALA A 35 -17.06 10.38 -18.17
CA ALA A 35 -18.52 10.36 -18.00
C ALA A 35 -19.16 11.77 -18.01
N GLU A 36 -18.50 12.79 -17.47
CA GLU A 36 -19.03 14.16 -17.44
C GLU A 36 -19.25 14.74 -18.85
N THR A 37 -18.37 14.40 -19.80
CA THR A 37 -18.43 14.93 -21.17
C THR A 37 -19.59 14.35 -22.00
N ALA A 38 -20.16 13.22 -21.57
CA ALA A 38 -21.21 12.50 -22.29
C ALA A 38 -22.64 12.90 -21.90
N ILE A 39 -22.83 13.61 -20.78
CA ILE A 39 -24.16 13.84 -20.20
C ILE A 39 -24.72 15.20 -20.65
N GLY A 40 -25.82 15.16 -21.41
CA GLY A 40 -26.61 16.34 -21.77
C GLY A 40 -27.80 16.55 -20.82
N ARG A 41 -27.97 17.82 -20.36
CA ARG A 41 -29.07 18.42 -19.57
C ARG A 41 -28.84 18.53 -18.04
N ASN A 42 -29.18 19.72 -17.51
CA ASN A 42 -28.58 20.34 -16.31
C ASN A 42 -28.79 19.62 -14.95
N ALA A 43 -29.97 19.07 -14.65
CA ALA A 43 -30.21 18.51 -13.31
C ALA A 43 -29.51 17.17 -13.06
N LEU A 44 -29.41 16.32 -14.10
CA LEU A 44 -28.64 15.07 -14.01
C LEU A 44 -27.14 15.35 -13.92
N LEU A 45 -26.70 16.44 -14.56
CA LEU A 45 -25.30 16.85 -14.56
C LEU A 45 -24.83 17.32 -13.17
N ASP A 46 -25.69 18.04 -12.43
CA ASP A 46 -25.36 18.50 -11.07
C ASP A 46 -25.26 17.32 -10.09
N GLU A 47 -26.20 16.38 -10.11
CA GLU A 47 -26.15 15.15 -9.28
C GLU A 47 -24.95 14.26 -9.65
N MET A 48 -24.63 14.17 -10.94
CA MET A 48 -23.46 13.42 -11.41
C MET A 48 -22.16 14.07 -10.96
N ARG A 49 -22.07 15.41 -10.97
CA ARG A 49 -20.92 16.15 -10.44
C ARG A 49 -20.71 15.90 -8.95
N GLU A 50 -21.79 15.97 -8.16
CA GLU A 50 -21.73 15.66 -6.74
C GLU A 50 -21.23 14.23 -6.50
N PHE A 51 -21.75 13.26 -7.26
CA PHE A 51 -21.26 11.89 -7.22
C PHE A 51 -19.78 11.77 -7.60
N VAL A 52 -19.33 12.45 -8.66
CA VAL A 52 -17.92 12.47 -9.10
C VAL A 52 -17.01 13.02 -8.01
N ASP A 53 -17.39 14.14 -7.41
CA ASP A 53 -16.63 14.81 -6.36
C ASP A 53 -16.55 13.94 -5.10
N ASP A 54 -17.67 13.36 -4.67
CA ASP A 54 -17.73 12.45 -3.52
C ASP A 54 -16.93 11.17 -3.76
N TRP A 55 -17.04 10.60 -4.96
CA TRP A 55 -16.26 9.44 -5.36
C TRP A 55 -14.77 9.75 -5.28
N LYS A 56 -14.33 10.87 -5.87
CA LYS A 56 -12.94 11.31 -5.85
C LYS A 56 -12.45 11.52 -4.41
N HIS A 57 -13.22 12.21 -3.59
CA HIS A 57 -12.86 12.48 -2.20
C HIS A 57 -12.69 11.19 -1.39
N ASN A 58 -13.68 10.29 -1.46
CA ASN A 58 -13.65 9.03 -0.72
C ASN A 58 -12.55 8.10 -1.22
N ARG A 59 -12.31 8.06 -2.54
CA ARG A 59 -11.21 7.29 -3.14
C ARG A 59 -9.85 7.79 -2.68
N GLU A 60 -9.61 9.10 -2.70
CA GLU A 60 -8.34 9.66 -2.23
C GLU A 60 -8.09 9.34 -0.75
N LYS A 61 -9.15 9.35 0.07
CA LYS A 61 -9.07 8.95 1.49
C LYS A 61 -8.76 7.46 1.66
N LEU A 62 -9.35 6.61 0.82
CA LEU A 62 -9.07 5.18 0.80
C LEU A 62 -7.61 4.93 0.39
N LEU A 63 -7.13 5.54 -0.70
CA LEU A 63 -5.75 5.43 -1.18
C LEU A 63 -4.73 5.83 -0.09
N LYS A 64 -4.97 6.93 0.62
CA LYS A 64 -4.12 7.35 1.75
C LYS A 64 -4.07 6.31 2.87
N SER A 65 -5.21 5.68 3.17
CA SER A 65 -5.30 4.64 4.20
C SER A 65 -4.56 3.36 3.77
N LEU A 66 -4.73 2.95 2.51
CA LEU A 66 -4.01 1.80 1.93
C LEU A 66 -2.50 2.04 1.91
N GLN A 67 -2.06 3.25 1.50
CA GLN A 67 -0.65 3.63 1.50
C GLN A 67 -0.03 3.54 2.90
N ALA A 68 -0.73 3.99 3.94
CA ALA A 68 -0.23 3.92 5.31
C ALA A 68 0.02 2.47 5.77
N VAL A 69 -0.90 1.55 5.45
CA VAL A 69 -0.74 0.14 5.79
C VAL A 69 0.35 -0.52 4.93
N TYR A 70 0.40 -0.19 3.65
CA TYR A 70 1.44 -0.65 2.73
C TYR A 70 2.84 -0.29 3.24
N GLU A 71 3.04 0.98 3.64
CA GLU A 71 4.31 1.44 4.17
C GLU A 71 4.67 0.74 5.49
N ALA A 72 3.70 0.57 6.39
CA ALA A 72 3.93 -0.12 7.65
C ALA A 72 4.37 -1.57 7.40
N ALA A 73 3.66 -2.32 6.55
CA ALA A 73 4.00 -3.70 6.23
C ALA A 73 5.37 -3.82 5.56
N SER A 74 5.64 -2.96 4.57
CA SER A 74 6.90 -2.98 3.81
C SER A 74 8.09 -2.62 4.69
N LYS A 75 8.00 -1.52 5.45
CA LYS A 75 9.08 -1.07 6.34
C LYS A 75 9.33 -2.06 7.47
N SER A 76 8.27 -2.68 8.02
CA SER A 76 8.44 -3.74 9.01
C SER A 76 9.18 -4.94 8.41
N ARG A 77 8.79 -5.43 7.23
CA ARG A 77 9.48 -6.54 6.57
C ARG A 77 10.95 -6.23 6.32
N GLU A 78 11.25 -5.04 5.79
CA GLU A 78 12.62 -4.59 5.54
C GLU A 78 13.46 -4.53 6.83
N ALA A 79 12.90 -3.97 7.90
CA ALA A 79 13.58 -3.85 9.18
C ALA A 79 13.94 -5.21 9.79
N TYR A 80 13.02 -6.19 9.73
CA TYR A 80 13.30 -7.54 10.22
C TYR A 80 14.36 -8.26 9.39
N ILE A 81 14.28 -8.19 8.06
CA ILE A 81 15.30 -8.76 7.17
C ILE A 81 16.68 -8.14 7.43
N GLN A 82 16.73 -6.82 7.62
CA GLN A 82 17.98 -6.14 7.94
C GLN A 82 18.55 -6.62 9.28
N ALA A 83 17.73 -6.68 10.33
CA ALA A 83 18.16 -7.15 11.64
C ALA A 83 18.69 -8.59 11.60
N ASP A 84 18.01 -9.48 10.87
CA ASP A 84 18.44 -10.87 10.69
C ASP A 84 19.78 -10.97 9.94
N ASN A 85 19.96 -10.18 8.89
CA ASN A 85 21.21 -10.15 8.13
C ASN A 85 22.38 -9.63 8.98
N GLU A 86 22.17 -8.55 9.75
CA GLU A 86 23.18 -8.00 10.66
C GLU A 86 23.58 -9.03 11.73
N LEU A 87 22.58 -9.74 12.29
CA LEU A 87 22.83 -10.80 13.26
C LEU A 87 23.61 -11.96 12.64
N ALA A 88 23.20 -12.46 11.47
CA ALA A 88 23.89 -13.53 10.75
C ALA A 88 25.35 -13.16 10.45
N GLN A 89 25.59 -11.93 9.98
CA GLN A 89 26.93 -11.42 9.69
C GLN A 89 27.80 -11.33 10.94
N SER A 90 27.22 -10.90 12.08
CA SER A 90 27.93 -10.86 13.36
C SER A 90 28.36 -12.25 13.83
N ILE A 91 27.49 -13.26 13.69
CA ILE A 91 27.77 -14.65 14.06
C ILE A 91 28.85 -15.24 13.15
N GLN A 92 28.77 -14.98 11.84
CA GLN A 92 29.76 -15.46 10.88
C GLN A 92 31.14 -14.86 11.18
N THR A 93 31.22 -13.55 11.41
CA THR A 93 32.46 -12.85 11.76
C THR A 93 33.07 -13.40 13.06
N ALA A 94 32.25 -13.64 14.09
CA ALA A 94 32.71 -14.22 15.35
C ALA A 94 33.23 -15.65 15.20
N THR A 95 32.70 -16.41 14.24
CA THR A 95 33.11 -17.79 13.96
C THR A 95 34.37 -17.88 13.12
N GLU A 96 34.60 -16.91 12.23
CA GLU A 96 35.77 -16.84 11.33
C GLU A 96 37.00 -16.17 11.99
N ALA A 97 36.84 -15.51 13.14
CA ALA A 97 37.95 -14.94 13.89
C ALA A 97 38.95 -16.04 14.34
N PRO A 98 40.26 -15.88 14.09
CA PRO A 98 41.26 -16.87 14.50
C PRO A 98 41.29 -16.98 16.03
N ARG A 99 41.27 -18.22 16.54
CA ARG A 99 41.48 -18.53 17.97
C ARG A 99 42.86 -18.12 18.45
#